data_AF-A0ABD7CBN0-F1
#
_entry.id   AF-A0ABD7CBN0-F1
#
_cell.length_a   1.000
_cell.length_b   1.000
_cell.length_c   1.000
_cell.angle_alpha   90.00
_cell.angle_beta   90.00
_cell.angle_gamma   90.00
#
_symmetry.space_group_name_H-M   'P 1'
#
loop_
_entity.id
_entity.type
_entity.pdbx_description
1 polymer ?
#
loop_
_entity_poly.entity_id
_entity_poly.type
_entity_poly.pdbx_seq_one_letter_code
_entity_poly.pdbx_strand_id
1 'polypeptide(L)' 'MKNAKTEAEKKRCVKDLPKDLQKKVLAKESVKAYLDCVSRARNEKEKQECEKLLTRSEKTFRRS' A
#
# COMPACT_ATOMS: atom_id res chain seq x y z
N MET A 1 21.44 3.15 -15.71
CA MET A 1 20.04 2.66 -15.82
C MET A 1 19.91 1.35 -15.06
N LYS A 2 18.72 1.06 -14.50
CA LYS A 2 18.34 -0.08 -13.61
C LYS A 2 18.31 0.24 -12.10
N ASN A 3 17.54 1.25 -11.69
CA ASN A 3 16.95 1.29 -10.35
C ASN A 3 15.58 0.62 -10.40
N ALA A 4 15.55 -0.71 -10.41
CA ALA A 4 14.33 -1.48 -10.19
C ALA A 4 14.65 -2.54 -9.14
N LYS A 5 14.82 -2.11 -7.88
CA LYS A 5 14.78 -3.05 -6.76
C LYS A 5 13.36 -3.60 -6.72
N THR A 6 13.26 -4.86 -7.11
CA THR A 6 12.05 -5.66 -7.25
C THR A 6 11.20 -5.57 -5.98
N GLU A 7 9.87 -5.42 -6.09
CA GLU A 7 8.94 -5.50 -4.92
C GLU A 7 9.16 -6.79 -4.11
N ALA A 8 9.71 -7.84 -4.72
CA ALA A 8 10.10 -9.09 -4.09
C ALA A 8 11.28 -8.97 -3.11
N GLU A 9 12.30 -8.15 -3.41
CA GLU A 9 13.42 -7.88 -2.48
C GLU A 9 12.94 -7.06 -1.29
N LYS A 10 12.07 -6.06 -1.53
CA LYS A 10 11.40 -5.32 -0.46
C LYS A 10 10.64 -6.27 0.47
N LYS A 11 9.81 -7.16 -0.07
CA LYS A 11 9.01 -8.14 0.70
C LYS A 11 9.87 -9.10 1.55
N ARG A 12 11.04 -9.53 1.07
CA ARG A 12 11.98 -10.32 1.89
C ARG A 12 12.56 -9.50 3.04
N CYS A 13 12.98 -8.26 2.79
CA CYS A 13 13.51 -7.39 3.84
C CYS A 13 12.50 -7.00 4.92
N VAL A 14 11.19 -6.98 4.64
CA VAL A 14 10.18 -6.64 5.66
C VAL A 14 9.96 -7.75 6.71
N LYS A 15 10.31 -9.01 6.40
CA LYS A 15 10.14 -10.13 7.35
C LYS A 15 11.16 -10.09 8.50
N ASP A 16 12.37 -9.63 8.24
CA ASP A 16 13.45 -9.48 9.24
C ASP A 16 13.46 -8.11 9.94
N LEU A 17 12.50 -7.24 9.61
CA LEU A 17 12.43 -5.87 10.11
C LEU A 17 11.52 -5.77 11.33
N PRO A 18 11.88 -4.96 12.33
CA PRO A 18 11.05 -4.73 13.52
C PRO A 18 9.63 -4.27 13.13
N LYS A 19 8.63 -4.68 13.91
CA LYS A 19 7.19 -4.43 13.66
C LYS A 19 6.86 -2.97 13.29
N ASP A 20 7.65 -2.02 13.80
CA ASP A 20 7.51 -0.60 13.54
C ASP A 20 7.87 -0.20 12.09
N LEU A 21 8.88 -0.82 11.50
CA LEU A 21 9.22 -0.61 10.10
C LEU A 21 8.26 -1.35 9.16
N GLN A 22 7.77 -2.52 9.57
CA GLN A 22 6.77 -3.27 8.81
C GLN A 22 5.46 -2.47 8.66
N LYS A 23 5.02 -1.77 9.71
CA LYS A 23 3.92 -0.79 9.67
C LYS A 23 4.13 0.29 8.60
N LYS A 24 5.34 0.87 8.57
CA LYS A 24 5.69 1.93 7.61
C LYS A 24 5.73 1.40 6.18
N VAL A 25 6.17 0.16 5.95
CA VAL A 25 6.19 -0.44 4.61
C VAL A 25 4.77 -0.77 4.14
N LEU A 26 3.95 -1.38 5.00
CA LEU A 26 2.54 -1.66 4.71
C LEU A 26 1.76 -0.37 4.40
N ALA A 27 1.95 0.69 5.19
CA ALA A 27 1.34 1.99 4.92
C ALA A 27 1.77 2.55 3.56
N LYS A 28 3.05 2.41 3.19
CA LYS A 28 3.54 2.82 1.86
C LYS A 28 2.92 1.99 0.72
N GLU A 29 2.74 0.68 0.91
CA GLU A 29 2.06 -0.16 -0.08
C GLU A 29 0.57 0.20 -0.20
N SER A 30 -0.12 0.46 0.90
CA SER A 30 -1.52 0.90 0.89
C SER A 30 -1.71 2.24 0.18
N VAL A 31 -0.84 3.22 0.44
CA VAL A 31 -0.87 4.52 -0.24
C VAL A 31 -0.56 4.37 -1.74
N LYS A 32 0.37 3.50 -2.12
CA LYS A 32 0.68 3.21 -3.53
C LYS A 32 -0.52 2.58 -4.25
N ALA A 33 -1.22 1.64 -3.60
CA ALA A 33 -2.44 1.03 -4.14
C ALA A 33 -3.57 2.06 -4.32
N TYR A 34 -3.73 2.96 -3.36
CA TYR A 34 -4.67 4.07 -3.47
C TYR A 34 -4.32 5.01 -4.64
N LEU A 35 -3.06 5.42 -4.75
CA LEU A 35 -2.60 6.29 -5.84
C LEU A 35 -2.78 5.66 -7.22
N ASP A 36 -2.50 4.37 -7.38
CA ASP A 36 -2.73 3.65 -8.63
C ASP A 36 -4.23 3.57 -8.98
N CYS A 37 -5.10 3.35 -7.97
CA CYS A 37 -6.55 3.37 -8.14
C CYS A 37 -7.06 4.76 -8.55
N VAL A 38 -6.65 5.82 -7.84
CA VAL A 38 -7.04 7.21 -8.15
C VAL A 38 -6.50 7.65 -9.51
N SER A 39 -5.32 7.19 -9.92
CA SER A 39 -4.76 7.48 -11.24
C SER A 39 -5.54 6.83 -12.38
N ARG A 40 -6.26 5.74 -12.11
CA ARG A 40 -7.13 5.06 -13.10
C ARG A 40 -8.55 5.61 -13.07
N ALA A 41 -9.01 6.09 -11.91
CA ALA A 41 -10.33 6.66 -11.72
C ALA A 41 -10.58 7.86 -12.65
N ARG A 42 -11.65 7.81 -13.45
CA ARG A 42 -12.05 8.90 -14.36
C ARG A 42 -13.23 9.72 -13.83
N ASN A 43 -13.93 9.21 -12.83
CA ASN A 43 -15.09 9.85 -12.21
C ASN A 43 -15.00 9.84 -10.68
N GLU A 44 -15.84 10.64 -10.02
CA GLU A 44 -15.87 10.75 -8.56
C GLU A 44 -16.28 9.45 -7.86
N LYS A 45 -17.12 8.63 -8.50
CA LYS A 45 -17.53 7.32 -7.95
C LYS A 45 -16.35 6.37 -7.82
N GLU A 46 -15.48 6.30 -8.83
CA GLU A 46 -14.25 5.50 -8.79
C GLU A 46 -13.27 6.03 -7.73
N LYS A 47 -13.12 7.35 -7.59
CA LYS A 47 -12.28 7.92 -6.52
C LYS A 47 -12.77 7.53 -5.13
N GLN A 48 -14.09 7.55 -4.93
CA GLN A 48 -14.72 7.16 -3.66
C GLN A 48 -14.53 5.67 -3.34
N GLU A 49 -14.53 4.80 -4.36
CA GLU A 49 -14.18 3.38 -4.20
C GLU A 49 -12.71 3.20 -3.81
N CYS A 50 -11.79 3.98 -4.39
CA CYS A 50 -10.38 3.99 -4.01
C CYS A 50 -10.18 4.41 -2.54
N GLU A 51 -10.89 5.43 -2.06
CA GLU A 51 -10.82 5.90 -0.66
C GLU A 51 -11.32 4.83 0.33
N LYS A 52 -12.35 4.08 -0.04
CA LYS A 52 -12.83 2.93 0.75
C LYS A 52 -11.80 1.81 0.81
N LEU A 53 -11.04 1.55 -0.26
CA LEU A 53 -9.98 0.53 -0.28
C LEU A 53 -8.84 0.86 0.69
N LEU A 54 -8.45 2.14 0.78
CA LEU A 54 -7.46 2.61 1.76
C LEU A 54 -7.97 2.35 3.19
N THR A 55 -9.19 2.82 3.48
CA THR A 55 -9.81 2.69 4.82
C THR A 55 -10.01 1.23 5.25
N ARG A 56 -10.38 0.35 4.31
CA ARG A 56 -10.58 -1.08 4.59
C ARG A 56 -9.26 -1.79 4.90
N SER A 57 -8.19 -1.45 4.18
CA SER A 57 -6.85 -2.02 4.38
C SER A 57 -6.24 -1.59 5.71
N GLU A 58 -6.47 -0.35 6.14
CA GLU A 58 -6.02 0.14 7.46
C GLU A 58 -6.78 -0.51 8.62
N LYS A 59 -8.08 -0.80 8.44
CA LYS A 59 -8.90 -1.51 9.44
C LYS A 59 -8.48 -2.97 9.63
N THR A 60 -8.11 -3.68 8.55
CA THR A 60 -7.54 -5.03 8.66
C THR A 60 -6.22 -5.03 9.42
N PHE A 61 -5.40 -3.99 9.26
CA PHE A 61 -4.13 -3.88 9.97
C PHE A 61 -4.27 -3.66 11.48
N ARG A 62 -5.30 -2.95 11.95
CA ARG A 62 -5.56 -2.78 13.40
C ARG A 62 -6.13 -4.02 14.10
N ARG A 63 -6.56 -5.04 13.36
CA ARG A 63 -7.22 -6.24 13.90
C ARG A 63 -6.31 -7.49 13.98
N SER A 64 -5.05 -7.41 13.53
CA SER A 64 -4.06 -8.50 13.61
C SER A 64 -3.04 -8.29 14.73
#